data_AF-A0A349J643-F1
#
_entry.id   AF-A0A349J643-F1
#
_cell.length_a   1.000
_cell.length_b   1.000
_cell.length_c   1.000
_cell.angle_alpha   90.00
_cell.angle_beta   90.00
_cell.angle_gamma   90.00
#
_symmetry.space_group_name_H-M   'P 1'
#
loop_
_entity.id
_entity.type
_entity.pdbx_description
1 polymer ?
#
loop_
_entity_poly.entity_id
_entity_poly.type
_entity_poly.pdbx_seq_one_letter_code
_entity_poly.pdbx_strand_id
1 'polypeptide(L)'
;MPVAPCLIAACCAKEDLVPLCDAVVRVHHKHGDRQNRAKARLKFVLKAKGEDGFRALVAEELANARADGVTGRVLPDALPAANPTPIPEATGAEGAWRRLNVRPHREAGLAVVSVCVPRGDIPAPMMRALAVLAERFSEGDVRSTNDQNLVFRRVAHAHLSALFGGLGELGLTRSAHGLTDVVSCPGASTCQLGITLSKNLAKELETRLAERGLDPANVGGRINISGCPNSCGQHHIGTIGLHGAASKIGDKLVPHYALMVGGGDEGEKVHFASLICRVPARKVAEVVSALGGWYLAERSASTQTFAAWLRVQAGAGLDKDAARKSREALKARIEPICAIKPDQLAEADLRDLGADKLFSLDELGAGECMA
;
A
#
# COMPACT_ATOMS: atom_id res chain seq x y z
N MET A 1 -11.65 -10.33 7.63
CA MET A 1 -12.38 -9.78 6.47
C MET A 1 -12.23 -8.27 6.42
N PRO A 2 -11.80 -7.70 5.28
CA PRO A 2 -11.85 -6.26 5.03
C PRO A 2 -13.31 -5.80 4.86
N VAL A 3 -13.58 -4.53 5.16
CA VAL A 3 -14.92 -3.91 5.06
C VAL A 3 -14.73 -2.53 4.44
N ALA A 4 -15.55 -2.19 3.46
CA ALA A 4 -15.53 -0.87 2.83
C ALA A 4 -15.96 0.22 3.84
N PRO A 5 -15.46 1.46 3.72
CA PRO A 5 -15.94 2.56 4.56
C PRO A 5 -17.40 2.89 4.25
N CYS A 6 -18.11 3.44 5.24
CA CYS A 6 -19.47 3.96 5.06
C CYS A 6 -19.41 5.47 4.81
N LEU A 7 -20.10 5.93 3.76
CA LEU A 7 -20.29 7.37 3.52
C LEU A 7 -21.29 7.91 4.55
N ILE A 8 -20.84 8.82 5.41
CA ILE A 8 -21.65 9.44 6.48
C ILE A 8 -22.44 10.63 5.95
N ALA A 9 -21.79 11.52 5.22
CA ALA A 9 -22.39 12.68 4.59
C ALA A 9 -21.63 13.03 3.31
N ALA A 10 -22.32 13.58 2.30
CA ALA A 10 -21.70 14.03 1.05
C ALA A 10 -20.78 15.25 1.27
N CYS A 11 -21.08 16.06 2.28
CA CYS A 11 -20.25 17.17 2.72
C CYS A 11 -20.38 17.38 4.24
N CYS A 12 -19.42 18.08 4.83
CA CYS A 12 -19.40 18.45 6.24
C CYS A 12 -18.98 19.92 6.33
N ALA A 13 -19.68 20.71 7.17
CA ALA A 13 -19.27 22.07 7.46
C ALA A 13 -17.90 22.05 8.15
N LYS A 14 -17.08 23.09 7.94
CA LYS A 14 -15.70 23.10 8.45
C LYS A 14 -15.66 23.04 9.97
N GLU A 15 -16.63 23.70 10.59
CA GLU A 15 -16.83 23.79 12.03
C GLU A 15 -17.21 22.43 12.62
N ASP A 16 -17.87 21.58 11.82
CA ASP A 16 -18.33 20.25 12.21
C ASP A 16 -17.28 19.15 12.01
N LEU A 17 -16.13 19.44 11.39
CA LEU A 17 -15.13 18.40 11.12
C LEU A 17 -14.68 17.67 12.39
N VAL A 18 -14.30 18.43 13.43
CA VAL A 18 -13.87 17.85 14.72
C VAL A 18 -15.05 17.27 15.51
N PRO A 19 -16.22 17.95 15.64
CA PRO A 19 -17.43 17.35 16.20
C PRO A 19 -17.83 16.02 15.57
N LEU A 20 -17.73 15.90 14.24
CA LEU A 20 -18.05 14.66 13.53
C LEU A 20 -17.04 13.55 13.83
N CYS A 21 -15.75 13.87 13.88
CA CYS A 21 -14.73 12.91 14.32
C CYS A 21 -15.00 12.41 15.75
N ASP A 22 -15.31 13.33 16.67
CA ASP A 22 -15.65 13.00 18.05
C ASP A 22 -16.89 12.11 18.13
N ALA A 23 -17.95 12.44 17.37
CA ALA A 23 -19.17 11.65 17.28
C ALA A 23 -18.89 10.19 16.86
N VAL A 24 -18.08 9.99 15.81
CA VAL A 24 -17.68 8.64 15.37
C VAL A 24 -16.91 7.88 16.46
N VAL A 25 -16.03 8.57 17.21
CA VAL A 25 -15.31 7.98 18.34
C VAL A 25 -16.27 7.62 19.48
N ARG A 26 -17.27 8.46 19.81
CA ARG A 26 -18.30 8.16 20.82
C ARG A 26 -19.15 6.96 20.44
N VAL A 27 -19.57 6.86 19.18
CA VAL A 27 -20.28 5.68 18.65
C VAL A 27 -19.42 4.44 18.84
N HIS A 28 -18.12 4.51 18.51
CA HIS A 28 -17.23 3.39 18.73
C HIS A 28 -17.11 3.02 20.22
N HIS A 29 -16.97 4.02 21.08
CA HIS A 29 -16.82 3.85 22.51
C HIS A 29 -18.07 3.17 23.12
N LYS A 30 -19.27 3.64 22.79
CA LYS A 30 -20.55 3.15 23.32
C LYS A 30 -20.94 1.75 22.82
N HIS A 31 -20.61 1.41 21.57
CA HIS A 31 -21.12 0.20 20.92
C HIS A 31 -20.06 -0.84 20.54
N GLY A 32 -18.77 -0.54 20.69
CA GLY A 32 -17.68 -1.47 20.39
C GLY A 32 -17.62 -2.64 21.38
N ASP A 33 -17.36 -3.84 20.87
CA ASP A 33 -17.15 -5.04 21.69
C ASP A 33 -15.90 -4.89 22.57
N ARG A 34 -16.05 -5.04 23.89
CA ARG A 34 -14.96 -4.95 24.88
C ARG A 34 -14.55 -6.30 25.46
N GLN A 35 -15.24 -7.38 25.07
CA GLN A 35 -14.97 -8.74 25.55
C GLN A 35 -14.13 -9.51 24.52
N ASN A 36 -14.48 -9.40 23.24
CA ASN A 36 -13.80 -10.10 22.17
C ASN A 36 -12.96 -9.15 21.31
N ARG A 37 -11.64 -9.18 21.51
CA ARG A 37 -10.66 -8.37 20.76
C ARG A 37 -10.77 -8.56 19.24
N ALA A 38 -11.06 -9.78 18.77
CA ALA A 38 -11.25 -10.09 17.35
C ALA A 38 -12.39 -9.28 16.70
N LYS A 39 -13.37 -8.89 17.53
CA LYS A 39 -14.60 -8.18 17.13
C LYS A 39 -14.66 -6.73 17.65
N ALA A 40 -13.60 -6.25 18.28
CA ALA A 40 -13.57 -4.95 18.96
C ALA A 40 -13.39 -3.73 18.03
N ARG A 41 -13.20 -3.91 16.71
CA ARG A 41 -13.02 -2.79 15.78
C ARG A 41 -14.35 -2.16 15.36
N LEU A 42 -14.38 -0.84 15.12
CA LEU A 42 -15.55 -0.08 14.67
C LEU A 42 -16.31 -0.71 13.48
N LYS A 43 -15.60 -1.35 12.54
CA LYS A 43 -16.22 -2.06 11.41
C LYS A 43 -17.26 -3.11 11.81
N PHE A 44 -17.15 -3.70 13.00
CA PHE A 44 -18.13 -4.66 13.50
C PHE A 44 -19.38 -3.99 14.05
N VAL A 45 -19.26 -2.78 14.62
CA VAL A 45 -20.41 -1.93 14.98
C VAL A 45 -21.17 -1.57 13.72
N LEU A 46 -20.47 -1.08 12.68
CA LEU A 46 -21.06 -0.78 11.38
C LEU A 46 -21.78 -2.01 10.80
N LYS A 47 -21.14 -3.18 10.80
CA LYS A 47 -21.74 -4.41 10.30
C LYS A 47 -23.00 -4.80 11.07
N ALA A 48 -22.99 -4.65 12.40
CA ALA A 48 -24.11 -5.04 13.25
C ALA A 48 -25.30 -4.07 13.14
N LYS A 49 -25.04 -2.77 12.94
CA LYS A 49 -26.07 -1.73 12.85
C LYS A 49 -26.58 -1.50 11.43
N GLY A 50 -25.83 -1.92 10.41
CA GLY A 50 -26.05 -1.49 9.03
C GLY A 50 -25.64 -0.03 8.83
N GLU A 51 -25.55 0.41 7.57
CA GLU A 51 -25.13 1.79 7.26
C GLU A 51 -26.10 2.83 7.81
N ASP A 52 -27.41 2.63 7.63
CA ASP A 52 -28.43 3.59 8.09
C ASP A 52 -28.48 3.69 9.62
N GLY A 53 -28.40 2.55 10.31
CA GLY A 53 -28.31 2.52 11.76
C GLY A 53 -27.02 3.18 12.26
N PHE A 54 -25.90 2.99 11.56
CA PHE A 54 -24.63 3.64 11.91
C PHE A 54 -24.70 5.16 11.71
N ARG A 55 -25.28 5.64 10.59
CA ARG A 55 -25.51 7.07 10.33
C ARG A 55 -26.39 7.70 11.41
N ALA A 56 -27.46 7.02 11.84
CA ALA A 56 -28.33 7.50 12.90
C ALA A 56 -27.58 7.69 14.23
N LEU A 57 -26.76 6.72 14.61
CA LEU A 57 -25.92 6.82 15.82
C LEU A 57 -24.90 7.96 15.72
N VAL A 58 -24.26 8.13 14.57
CA VAL A 58 -23.31 9.24 14.35
C VAL A 58 -24.02 10.59 14.42
N ALA A 59 -25.23 10.71 13.87
CA ALA A 59 -26.01 11.94 13.93
C ALA A 59 -26.42 12.30 15.38
N GLU A 60 -26.83 11.31 16.17
CA GLU A 60 -27.11 11.49 17.61
C GLU A 60 -25.86 11.97 18.36
N GLU A 61 -24.73 11.29 18.21
CA GLU A 61 -23.49 11.70 18.88
C GLU A 61 -22.93 13.03 18.37
N LEU A 62 -23.19 13.41 17.11
CA LEU A 62 -22.83 14.73 16.59
C LEU A 62 -23.63 15.84 17.28
N ALA A 63 -24.92 15.64 17.52
CA ALA A 63 -25.73 16.57 18.29
C ALA A 63 -25.19 16.72 19.72
N ASN A 64 -24.81 15.61 20.35
CA ASN A 64 -24.21 15.61 21.68
C ASN A 64 -22.85 16.32 21.69
N ALA A 65 -21.97 16.04 20.72
CA ALA A 65 -20.67 16.68 20.61
C ALA A 65 -20.79 18.21 20.48
N ARG A 66 -21.76 18.69 19.69
CA ARG A 66 -22.07 20.11 19.58
C ARG A 66 -22.59 20.70 20.89
N ALA A 67 -23.51 20.00 21.58
CA ALA A 67 -24.06 20.44 22.86
C ALA A 67 -22.97 20.55 23.95
N ASP A 68 -21.98 19.65 23.91
CA ASP A 68 -20.80 19.66 24.79
C ASP A 68 -19.75 20.73 24.41
N GLY A 69 -19.98 21.49 23.34
CA GLY A 69 -19.06 22.53 22.89
C GLY A 69 -17.77 22.02 22.23
N VAL A 70 -17.76 20.78 21.72
CA VAL A 70 -16.63 20.25 20.96
C VAL A 70 -16.42 21.13 19.73
N THR A 71 -15.20 21.61 19.54
CA THR A 71 -14.83 22.50 18.43
C THR A 71 -13.44 22.17 17.90
N GLY A 72 -13.22 22.48 16.62
CA GLY A 72 -11.94 22.28 15.96
C GLY A 72 -11.17 23.58 15.72
N ARG A 73 -9.99 23.46 15.11
CA ARG A 73 -9.27 24.63 14.60
C ARG A 73 -10.09 25.29 13.49
N VAL A 74 -10.15 26.61 13.49
CA VAL A 74 -10.73 27.40 12.39
C VAL A 74 -9.95 27.11 11.10
N LEU A 75 -10.66 26.59 10.10
CA LEU A 75 -10.15 26.35 8.77
C LEU A 75 -10.41 27.57 7.89
N PRO A 76 -9.51 27.92 6.95
CA PRO A 76 -9.71 29.09 6.09
C PRO A 76 -10.95 28.91 5.20
N ASP A 77 -11.65 30.02 4.93
CA ASP A 77 -12.86 30.02 4.11
C ASP A 77 -12.61 29.64 2.66
N ALA A 78 -11.47 30.07 2.12
CA ALA A 78 -11.02 29.72 0.80
C ALA A 78 -9.58 29.20 0.83
N LEU A 79 -9.29 28.28 -0.09
CA LEU A 79 -7.91 27.96 -0.43
C LEU A 79 -7.41 28.99 -1.46
N PRO A 80 -6.10 29.32 -1.48
CA PRO A 80 -5.53 30.19 -2.51
C PRO A 80 -5.87 29.69 -3.92
N ALA A 81 -6.11 30.61 -4.86
CA ALA A 81 -6.39 30.25 -6.25
C ALA A 81 -5.30 29.32 -6.81
N ALA A 82 -5.70 28.29 -7.54
CA ALA A 82 -4.77 27.39 -8.20
C ALA A 82 -4.27 28.03 -9.50
N ASN A 83 -2.97 28.27 -9.59
CA ASN A 83 -2.26 28.75 -10.77
C ASN A 83 -1.02 27.87 -11.04
N PRO A 84 -1.19 26.57 -11.34
CA PRO A 84 -0.07 25.67 -11.57
C PRO A 84 0.65 26.04 -12.88
N THR A 85 1.99 26.12 -12.82
CA THR A 85 2.84 26.31 -14.00
C THR A 85 3.50 25.00 -14.43
N PRO A 86 3.72 24.76 -15.74
CA PRO A 86 4.41 23.56 -16.22
C PRO A 86 5.79 23.38 -15.56
N ILE A 87 6.14 22.14 -15.24
CA ILE A 87 7.46 21.80 -14.70
C ILE A 87 8.51 22.05 -15.80
N PRO A 88 9.60 22.78 -15.53
CA PRO A 88 10.63 23.03 -16.53
C PRO A 88 11.25 21.72 -17.02
N GLU A 89 11.50 21.62 -18.32
CA GLU A 89 12.09 20.43 -18.91
C GLU A 89 13.57 20.26 -18.49
N ALA A 90 14.00 19.01 -18.42
CA ALA A 90 15.39 18.60 -18.25
C ALA A 90 15.64 17.33 -19.07
N THR A 91 16.90 17.05 -19.39
CA THR A 91 17.30 15.87 -20.17
C THR A 91 17.91 14.79 -19.27
N GLY A 92 18.17 13.62 -19.84
CA GLY A 92 18.85 12.52 -19.13
C GLY A 92 18.10 11.99 -17.90
N ALA A 93 18.86 11.59 -16.88
CA ALA A 93 18.33 11.01 -15.64
C ALA A 93 17.43 11.98 -14.88
N GLU A 94 17.78 13.26 -14.85
CA GLU A 94 16.95 14.28 -14.20
C GLU A 94 15.61 14.45 -14.93
N GLY A 95 15.62 14.51 -16.26
CA GLY A 95 14.39 14.57 -17.06
C GLY A 95 13.46 13.39 -16.77
N ALA A 96 14.00 12.17 -16.67
CA ALA A 96 13.24 10.98 -16.30
C ALA A 96 12.68 11.07 -14.88
N TRP A 97 13.51 11.52 -13.92
CA TRP A 97 13.09 11.73 -12.54
C TRP A 97 11.96 12.77 -12.43
N ARG A 98 12.07 13.92 -13.11
CA ARG A 98 11.02 14.96 -13.12
C ARG A 98 9.68 14.41 -13.60
N ARG A 99 9.67 13.65 -14.71
CA ARG A 99 8.44 13.03 -15.25
C ARG A 99 7.76 12.07 -14.28
N LEU A 100 8.56 11.34 -13.48
CA LEU A 100 8.05 10.29 -12.59
C LEU A 100 7.69 10.80 -11.19
N ASN A 101 8.34 11.86 -10.71
CA ASN A 101 8.30 12.25 -9.31
C ASN A 101 7.87 13.69 -9.04
N VAL A 102 7.81 14.53 -10.07
CA VAL A 102 7.57 15.97 -9.91
C VAL A 102 6.24 16.36 -10.54
N ARG A 103 5.40 17.05 -9.77
CA ARG A 103 4.10 17.57 -10.22
C ARG A 103 4.00 19.07 -9.98
N PRO A 104 3.28 19.83 -10.81
CA PRO A 104 3.02 21.24 -10.53
C PRO A 104 2.36 21.42 -9.16
N HIS A 105 2.85 22.37 -8.38
CA HIS A 105 2.13 22.83 -7.19
C HIS A 105 0.99 23.75 -7.62
N ARG A 106 0.00 23.97 -6.74
CA ARG A 106 -1.11 24.91 -7.01
C ARG A 106 -0.65 26.37 -7.12
N GLU A 107 0.51 26.70 -6.60
CA GLU A 107 1.09 28.05 -6.67
C GLU A 107 2.11 28.08 -7.80
N ALA A 108 2.09 29.16 -8.59
CA ALA A 108 2.95 29.33 -9.74
C ALA A 108 4.44 29.30 -9.36
N GLY A 109 5.25 28.67 -10.21
CA GLY A 109 6.70 28.55 -10.02
C GLY A 109 7.13 27.53 -8.96
N LEU A 110 6.18 26.84 -8.32
CA LEU A 110 6.45 25.78 -7.35
C LEU A 110 6.06 24.40 -7.87
N ALA A 111 6.73 23.39 -7.32
CA ALA A 111 6.52 21.98 -7.61
C ALA A 111 6.37 21.17 -6.31
N VAL A 112 5.66 20.06 -6.43
CA VAL A 112 5.58 18.98 -5.43
C VAL A 112 6.49 17.85 -5.91
N VAL A 113 7.39 17.41 -5.04
CA VAL A 113 8.37 16.36 -5.35
C VAL A 113 8.15 15.17 -4.43
N SER A 114 7.73 14.04 -5.01
CA SER A 114 7.65 12.75 -4.32
C SER A 114 9.03 12.09 -4.30
N VAL A 115 9.44 11.56 -3.14
CA VAL A 115 10.73 10.91 -2.94
C VAL A 115 10.48 9.49 -2.45
N CYS A 116 10.89 8.52 -3.26
CA CYS A 116 10.79 7.11 -2.89
C CYS A 116 11.75 6.83 -1.73
N VAL A 117 11.22 6.31 -0.63
CA VAL A 117 12.00 5.82 0.50
C VAL A 117 11.76 4.31 0.58
N PRO A 118 12.71 3.49 0.09
CA PRO A 118 12.52 2.05 0.03
C PRO A 118 12.07 1.46 1.38
N ARG A 119 10.85 0.90 1.40
CA ARG A 119 10.20 0.29 2.59
C ARG A 119 10.01 1.24 3.79
N GLY A 120 10.13 2.56 3.58
CA GLY A 120 10.12 3.58 4.62
C GLY A 120 11.34 3.56 5.55
N ASP A 121 12.44 2.89 5.17
CA ASP A 121 13.64 2.79 6.00
C ASP A 121 14.50 4.07 5.88
N ILE A 122 14.53 4.90 6.92
CA ILE A 122 15.34 6.14 6.96
C ILE A 122 16.35 6.06 8.12
N PRO A 123 17.63 5.74 7.86
CA PRO A 123 18.68 5.82 8.86
C PRO A 123 18.87 7.25 9.38
N ALA A 124 19.29 7.40 10.64
CA ALA A 124 19.45 8.72 11.27
C ALA A 124 20.33 9.72 10.48
N PRO A 125 21.47 9.32 9.85
CA PRO A 125 22.23 10.23 8.98
C PRO A 125 21.44 10.69 7.75
N MET A 126 20.68 9.78 7.12
CA MET A 126 19.82 10.12 5.97
C MET A 126 18.70 11.08 6.40
N MET A 127 18.08 10.87 7.55
CA MET A 127 17.05 11.77 8.09
C MET A 127 17.60 13.20 8.29
N ARG A 128 18.82 13.33 8.83
CA ARG A 128 19.48 14.63 8.98
C ARG A 128 19.78 15.29 7.64
N ALA A 129 20.25 14.53 6.65
CA ALA A 129 20.49 15.05 5.30
C ALA A 129 19.19 15.51 4.62
N LEU A 130 18.11 14.72 4.75
CA LEU A 130 16.79 15.09 4.26
C LEU A 130 16.26 16.37 4.94
N ALA A 131 16.51 16.55 6.23
CA ALA A 131 16.14 17.79 6.93
C ALA A 131 16.87 19.02 6.35
N VAL A 132 18.17 18.90 6.06
CA VAL A 132 18.94 19.97 5.40
C VAL A 132 18.38 20.27 4.01
N LEU A 133 18.01 19.25 3.23
CA LEU A 133 17.37 19.45 1.92
C LEU A 133 15.99 20.11 2.07
N ALA A 134 15.23 19.75 3.10
CA ALA A 134 13.92 20.32 3.37
C ALA A 134 14.02 21.81 3.74
N GLU A 135 14.95 22.18 4.62
CA GLU A 135 15.21 23.57 4.99
C GLU A 135 15.60 24.42 3.77
N ARG A 136 16.43 23.87 2.87
CA ARG A 136 16.89 24.57 1.66
C ARG A 136 15.83 24.68 0.58
N PHE A 137 15.01 23.65 0.39
CA PHE A 137 14.23 23.49 -0.84
C PHE A 137 12.73 23.31 -0.63
N SER A 138 12.24 23.18 0.61
CA SER A 138 10.81 22.95 0.90
C SER A 138 10.39 23.58 2.24
N GLU A 139 10.94 24.76 2.56
CA GLU A 139 10.57 25.56 3.74
C GLU A 139 10.69 24.81 5.08
N GLY A 140 11.62 23.85 5.17
CA GLY A 140 11.80 23.00 6.36
C GLY A 140 10.70 21.95 6.57
N ASP A 141 9.81 21.74 5.60
CA ASP A 141 8.66 20.83 5.73
C ASP A 141 8.64 19.73 4.66
N VAL A 142 8.45 18.51 5.14
CA VAL A 142 8.29 17.28 4.33
C VAL A 142 7.15 16.47 4.94
N ARG A 143 6.34 15.84 4.09
CA ARG A 143 5.24 14.97 4.52
C ARG A 143 5.52 13.52 4.18
N SER A 144 5.19 12.62 5.09
CA SER A 144 5.13 11.20 4.80
C SER A 144 3.83 10.85 4.07
N THR A 145 3.88 9.85 3.20
CA THR A 145 2.72 9.29 2.51
C THR A 145 2.29 7.97 3.14
N ASN A 146 1.10 7.49 2.76
CA ASN A 146 0.62 6.16 3.15
C ASN A 146 1.33 5.01 2.42
N ASP A 147 2.07 5.30 1.36
CA ASP A 147 2.95 4.36 0.65
C ASP A 147 4.42 4.44 1.10
N GLN A 148 4.66 4.97 2.31
CA GLN A 148 5.96 4.94 3.00
C GLN A 148 7.03 5.89 2.42
N ASN A 149 6.62 6.82 1.56
CA ASN A 149 7.46 7.80 0.89
C ASN A 149 7.40 9.17 1.55
N LEU A 150 8.19 10.11 1.01
CA LEU A 150 8.25 11.50 1.45
C LEU A 150 7.83 12.46 0.33
N VAL A 151 7.30 13.63 0.71
CA VAL A 151 6.88 14.67 -0.23
C VAL A 151 7.45 16.02 0.21
N PHE A 152 8.29 16.60 -0.64
CA PHE A 152 8.71 17.99 -0.56
C PHE A 152 7.63 18.82 -1.25
N ARG A 153 6.89 19.61 -0.47
CA ARG A 153 5.62 20.18 -0.91
C ARG A 153 5.77 21.45 -1.74
N ARG A 154 6.84 22.21 -1.52
CA ARG A 154 6.98 23.58 -2.00
C ARG A 154 8.38 23.83 -2.56
N VAL A 155 8.70 23.15 -3.66
CA VAL A 155 10.02 23.26 -4.31
C VAL A 155 9.96 24.28 -5.43
N ALA A 156 10.73 25.35 -5.36
CA ALA A 156 10.85 26.29 -6.47
C ALA A 156 11.41 25.61 -7.72
N HIS A 157 10.87 25.94 -8.89
CA HIS A 157 11.32 25.39 -10.18
C HIS A 157 12.84 25.49 -10.38
N ALA A 158 13.43 26.62 -9.99
CA ALA A 158 14.87 26.87 -10.07
C ALA A 158 15.70 25.93 -9.17
N HIS A 159 15.10 25.33 -8.14
CA HIS A 159 15.78 24.44 -7.20
C HIS A 159 15.68 22.96 -7.57
N LEU A 160 14.90 22.60 -8.58
CA LEU A 160 14.66 21.18 -8.95
C LEU A 160 15.96 20.43 -9.25
N SER A 161 16.89 21.03 -10.00
CA SER A 161 18.18 20.39 -10.32
C SER A 161 19.09 20.24 -9.08
N ALA A 162 19.10 21.24 -8.20
CA ALA A 162 19.87 21.18 -6.95
C ALA A 162 19.31 20.11 -6.00
N LEU A 163 17.99 20.04 -5.87
CA LEU A 163 17.31 19.01 -5.09
C LEU A 163 17.55 17.61 -5.68
N PHE A 164 17.47 17.44 -7.01
CA PHE A 164 17.79 16.19 -7.68
C PHE A 164 19.23 15.72 -7.36
N GLY A 165 20.20 16.63 -7.42
CA GLY A 165 21.59 16.34 -7.05
C GLY A 165 21.72 15.88 -5.59
N GLY A 166 21.13 16.62 -4.65
CA GLY A 166 21.16 16.27 -3.22
C GLY A 166 20.45 14.96 -2.90
N LEU A 167 19.33 14.66 -3.55
CA LEU A 167 18.67 13.35 -3.44
C LEU A 167 19.50 12.24 -4.09
N GLY A 168 20.26 12.56 -5.14
CA GLY A 168 21.19 11.65 -5.82
C GLY A 168 22.30 11.16 -4.90
N GLU A 169 22.88 12.06 -4.10
CA GLU A 169 23.88 11.72 -3.06
C GLU A 169 23.33 10.74 -2.01
N LEU A 170 22.01 10.75 -1.79
CA LEU A 170 21.31 9.84 -0.88
C LEU A 170 20.79 8.57 -1.55
N GLY A 171 20.90 8.44 -2.89
CA GLY A 171 20.33 7.32 -3.65
C GLY A 171 18.80 7.33 -3.75
N LEU A 172 18.16 8.50 -3.63
CA LEU A 172 16.70 8.66 -3.53
C LEU A 172 16.05 9.21 -4.82
N THR A 173 16.62 8.92 -5.98
CA THR A 173 16.17 9.45 -7.29
C THR A 173 15.33 8.46 -8.10
N ARG A 174 14.99 7.29 -7.54
CA ARG A 174 14.07 6.33 -8.18
C ARG A 174 12.63 6.85 -8.21
N SER A 175 11.75 6.17 -8.95
CA SER A 175 10.31 6.49 -8.95
C SER A 175 9.68 6.21 -7.60
N ALA A 176 8.92 7.16 -7.06
CA ALA A 176 8.10 7.06 -5.85
C ALA A 176 6.71 6.47 -6.10
N HIS A 177 6.56 5.74 -7.21
CA HIS A 177 5.30 5.19 -7.68
C HIS A 177 5.54 3.90 -8.48
N GLY A 178 4.47 3.13 -8.72
CA GLY A 178 4.49 1.94 -9.57
C GLY A 178 4.94 0.67 -8.84
N LEU A 179 5.11 -0.42 -9.58
CA LEU A 179 5.37 -1.74 -8.99
C LEU A 179 6.72 -1.85 -8.28
N THR A 180 7.69 -1.01 -8.65
CA THR A 180 8.98 -0.97 -7.98
C THR A 180 8.95 -0.16 -6.67
N ASP A 181 7.86 0.55 -6.37
CA ASP A 181 7.67 1.25 -5.11
C ASP A 181 6.84 0.35 -4.18
N VAL A 182 7.50 -0.60 -3.54
CA VAL A 182 6.85 -1.69 -2.81
C VAL A 182 6.59 -1.28 -1.36
N VAL A 183 5.31 -1.30 -0.97
CA VAL A 183 4.91 -1.07 0.42
C VAL A 183 5.07 -2.37 1.21
N SER A 184 5.75 -2.32 2.34
CA SER A 184 5.90 -3.49 3.22
C SER A 184 5.81 -3.14 4.70
N CYS A 185 5.12 -3.97 5.48
CA CYS A 185 5.25 -3.89 6.94
C CYS A 185 6.60 -4.49 7.39
N PRO A 186 7.00 -4.31 8.66
CA PRO A 186 8.23 -4.92 9.18
C PRO A 186 8.28 -6.45 9.04
N GLY A 187 7.14 -7.12 9.20
CA GLY A 187 7.07 -8.59 9.19
C GLY A 187 7.93 -9.20 10.31
N ALA A 188 8.41 -10.42 10.10
CA ALA A 188 9.18 -11.18 11.09
C ALA A 188 10.55 -10.55 11.46
N SER A 189 10.93 -9.43 10.83
CA SER A 189 12.19 -8.73 11.16
C SER A 189 12.17 -8.15 12.57
N THR A 190 11.01 -7.64 13.02
CA THR A 190 10.82 -7.07 14.36
C THR A 190 9.44 -7.33 14.96
N CYS A 191 8.45 -7.73 14.15
CA CYS A 191 7.10 -7.96 14.62
C CYS A 191 6.92 -9.38 15.13
N GLN A 192 6.46 -9.53 16.38
CA GLN A 192 6.15 -10.83 16.99
C GLN A 192 5.01 -11.59 16.32
N LEU A 193 4.21 -10.93 15.47
CA LEU A 193 3.14 -11.57 14.68
C LEU A 193 3.56 -11.84 13.23
N GLY A 194 4.77 -11.46 12.85
CA GLY A 194 5.27 -11.65 11.51
C GLY A 194 5.54 -13.13 11.24
N ILE A 195 4.89 -13.68 10.22
CA ILE A 195 5.14 -15.04 9.75
C ILE A 195 6.36 -15.04 8.84
N THR A 196 6.47 -14.04 7.95
CA THR A 196 7.56 -13.94 6.97
C THR A 196 8.26 -12.58 6.99
N LEU A 197 9.46 -12.51 6.41
CA LEU A 197 10.32 -11.34 6.27
C LEU A 197 9.85 -10.46 5.10
N SER A 198 8.73 -9.76 5.27
CA SER A 198 8.11 -8.92 4.23
C SER A 198 9.04 -7.84 3.66
N LYS A 199 9.93 -7.26 4.46
CA LYS A 199 10.92 -6.28 3.97
C LYS A 199 11.94 -6.91 3.01
N ASN A 200 12.34 -8.15 3.25
CA ASN A 200 13.30 -8.85 2.39
C ASN A 200 12.64 -9.25 1.07
N LEU A 201 11.38 -9.68 1.11
CA LEU A 201 10.61 -9.90 -0.11
C LEU A 201 10.41 -8.61 -0.92
N ALA A 202 10.14 -7.48 -0.26
CA ALA A 202 10.04 -6.19 -0.95
C ALA A 202 11.34 -5.84 -1.70
N LYS A 203 12.50 -5.97 -1.02
CA LYS A 203 13.81 -5.76 -1.65
C LYS A 203 14.06 -6.69 -2.84
N GLU A 204 13.72 -7.98 -2.73
CA GLU A 204 13.83 -8.95 -3.83
C GLU A 204 12.97 -8.51 -5.02
N LEU A 205 11.71 -8.15 -4.79
CA LEU A 205 10.81 -7.68 -5.84
C LEU A 205 11.30 -6.41 -6.51
N GLU A 206 11.72 -5.42 -5.73
CA GLU A 206 12.31 -4.17 -6.26
C GLU A 206 13.48 -4.45 -7.20
N THR A 207 14.38 -5.37 -6.80
CA THR A 207 15.56 -5.74 -7.59
C THR A 207 15.16 -6.47 -8.87
N ARG A 208 14.36 -7.54 -8.76
CA ARG A 208 13.97 -8.39 -9.89
C ARG A 208 13.12 -7.66 -10.92
N LEU A 209 12.20 -6.80 -10.48
CA LEU A 209 11.36 -6.02 -11.38
C LEU A 209 12.17 -4.97 -12.13
N ALA A 210 13.16 -4.35 -11.47
CA ALA A 210 14.10 -3.44 -12.12
C ALA A 210 14.96 -4.17 -13.18
N GLU A 211 15.49 -5.36 -12.87
CA GLU A 211 16.25 -6.19 -13.81
C GLU A 211 15.44 -6.59 -15.06
N ARG A 212 14.13 -6.83 -14.87
CA ARG A 212 13.24 -7.26 -15.96
C ARG A 212 12.85 -6.13 -16.91
N GLY A 213 13.13 -4.88 -16.55
CA GLY A 213 12.76 -3.71 -17.36
C GLY A 213 11.25 -3.52 -17.49
N LEU A 214 10.47 -3.99 -16.51
CA LEU A 214 9.04 -3.65 -16.44
C LEU A 214 8.93 -2.17 -16.12
N ASP A 215 8.82 -1.36 -17.17
CA ASP A 215 8.71 0.09 -17.07
C ASP A 215 7.49 0.46 -16.19
N PRO A 216 7.69 1.15 -15.05
CA PRO A 216 6.61 1.63 -14.20
C PRO A 216 5.58 2.49 -14.95
N ALA A 217 5.97 3.14 -16.05
CA ALA A 217 5.06 3.88 -16.91
C ALA A 217 4.12 2.98 -17.74
N ASN A 218 4.53 1.74 -18.02
CA ASN A 218 3.76 0.77 -18.80
C ASN A 218 2.99 -0.24 -17.95
N VAL A 219 3.53 -0.59 -16.78
CA VAL A 219 2.89 -1.48 -15.81
C VAL A 219 2.70 -0.71 -14.51
N GLY A 220 1.63 0.08 -14.45
CA GLY A 220 1.22 0.80 -13.25
C GLY A 220 0.64 -0.15 -12.18
N GLY A 221 0.49 0.34 -10.96
CA GLY A 221 -0.09 -0.42 -9.85
C GLY A 221 0.76 -0.33 -8.59
N ARG A 222 0.32 -1.02 -7.54
CA ARG A 222 1.01 -1.07 -6.24
C ARG A 222 1.18 -2.51 -5.78
N ILE A 223 2.35 -2.81 -5.23
CA ILE A 223 2.62 -4.06 -4.52
C ILE A 223 2.59 -3.75 -3.02
N ASN A 224 1.73 -4.47 -2.30
CA ASN A 224 1.51 -4.28 -0.88
C ASN A 224 1.76 -5.59 -0.13
N ILE A 225 2.76 -5.60 0.75
CA ILE A 225 3.24 -6.81 1.43
C ILE A 225 3.02 -6.68 2.94
N SER A 226 2.46 -7.73 3.53
CA SER A 226 2.37 -7.89 4.99
C SER A 226 3.06 -9.17 5.42
N GLY A 227 3.80 -9.18 6.53
CA GLY A 227 4.39 -10.41 7.06
C GLY A 227 3.36 -11.39 7.62
N CYS A 228 2.09 -10.99 7.77
CA CYS A 228 1.00 -11.84 8.27
C CYS A 228 -0.37 -11.33 7.79
N PRO A 229 -1.48 -12.06 8.06
CA PRO A 229 -2.82 -11.69 7.60
C PRO A 229 -3.40 -10.37 8.17
N ASN A 230 -2.75 -9.72 9.15
CA ASN A 230 -3.26 -8.51 9.79
C ASN A 230 -3.25 -7.26 8.89
N SER A 231 -2.59 -7.32 7.73
CA SER A 231 -2.66 -6.30 6.68
C SER A 231 -2.11 -4.92 7.04
N CYS A 232 -1.07 -4.84 7.87
CA CYS A 232 -0.37 -3.57 8.14
C CYS A 232 0.18 -2.90 6.86
N GLY A 233 0.63 -3.69 5.88
CA GLY A 233 1.03 -3.18 4.56
C GLY A 233 -0.12 -2.97 3.58
N GLN A 234 -1.38 -3.13 4.02
CA GLN A 234 -2.60 -2.91 3.23
C GLN A 234 -2.74 -3.82 1.98
N HIS A 235 -2.33 -5.09 2.09
CA HIS A 235 -2.34 -6.05 0.97
C HIS A 235 -3.73 -6.29 0.35
N HIS A 236 -4.83 -6.02 1.06
CA HIS A 236 -6.18 -6.10 0.49
C HIS A 236 -6.50 -5.04 -0.58
N ILE A 237 -5.73 -3.95 -0.67
CA ILE A 237 -5.95 -2.87 -1.66
C ILE A 237 -4.73 -2.64 -2.56
N GLY A 238 -3.76 -3.57 -2.52
CA GLY A 238 -2.68 -3.61 -3.50
C GLY A 238 -3.19 -4.17 -4.82
N THR A 239 -2.68 -3.65 -5.94
CA THR A 239 -2.86 -4.28 -7.25
C THR A 239 -2.41 -5.73 -7.19
N ILE A 240 -1.26 -5.94 -6.53
CA ILE A 240 -0.78 -7.23 -6.05
C ILE A 240 -0.65 -7.13 -4.52
N GLY A 241 -1.43 -7.94 -3.82
CA GLY A 241 -1.39 -8.09 -2.38
C GLY A 241 -0.67 -9.37 -1.98
N LEU A 242 0.25 -9.28 -1.02
CA LEU A 242 0.98 -10.42 -0.49
C LEU A 242 0.89 -10.41 1.02
N HIS A 243 0.55 -11.56 1.62
CA HIS A 243 0.70 -11.72 3.07
C HIS A 243 1.42 -13.00 3.45
N GLY A 244 2.25 -12.94 4.48
CA GLY A 244 2.99 -14.08 4.99
C GLY A 244 2.07 -15.24 5.37
N ALA A 245 2.53 -16.44 5.05
CA ALA A 245 1.87 -17.71 5.27
C ALA A 245 2.93 -18.81 5.43
N ALA A 246 2.49 -19.98 5.86
CA ALA A 246 3.31 -21.18 5.93
C ALA A 246 2.56 -22.35 5.29
N SER A 247 3.28 -23.18 4.55
CA SER A 247 2.75 -24.42 3.98
C SER A 247 3.77 -25.54 4.17
N LYS A 248 3.30 -26.79 4.22
CA LYS A 248 4.18 -27.96 4.23
C LYS A 248 4.42 -28.45 2.81
N ILE A 249 5.66 -28.84 2.52
CA ILE A 249 6.03 -29.59 1.31
C ILE A 249 6.69 -30.88 1.81
N GLY A 250 5.99 -32.01 1.65
CA GLY A 250 6.32 -33.23 2.40
C GLY A 250 6.14 -33.01 3.91
N ASP A 251 7.17 -33.30 4.68
CA ASP A 251 7.24 -33.12 6.13
C ASP A 251 7.84 -31.77 6.57
N LYS A 252 8.37 -30.99 5.62
CA LYS A 252 9.09 -29.74 5.90
C LYS A 252 8.19 -28.52 5.81
N LEU A 253 8.35 -27.59 6.74
CA LEU A 253 7.64 -26.31 6.75
C LEU A 253 8.39 -25.30 5.87
N VAL A 254 7.66 -24.62 4.98
CA VAL A 254 8.23 -23.72 3.97
C VAL A 254 7.53 -22.35 4.05
N PRO A 255 8.29 -21.24 4.03
CA PRO A 255 7.74 -19.89 4.00
C PRO A 255 6.98 -19.65 2.70
N HIS A 256 5.76 -19.15 2.81
CA HIS A 256 4.89 -18.83 1.69
C HIS A 256 4.34 -17.42 1.81
N TYR A 257 3.84 -16.90 0.70
CA TYR A 257 2.97 -15.74 0.70
C TYR A 257 1.64 -16.12 0.05
N ALA A 258 0.53 -15.73 0.68
CA ALA A 258 -0.77 -15.74 0.04
C ALA A 258 -0.81 -14.59 -0.97
N LEU A 259 -0.95 -14.92 -2.25
CA LEU A 259 -1.07 -14.00 -3.35
C LEU A 259 -2.54 -13.61 -3.54
N MET A 260 -2.78 -12.30 -3.54
CA MET A 260 -4.07 -11.71 -3.87
C MET A 260 -3.89 -10.68 -4.99
N VAL A 261 -4.89 -10.51 -5.84
CA VAL A 261 -4.80 -9.60 -7.00
C VAL A 261 -6.07 -8.79 -7.22
N GLY A 262 -5.94 -7.66 -7.92
CA GLY A 262 -7.06 -6.82 -8.33
C GLY A 262 -7.52 -5.81 -7.27
N GLY A 263 -6.74 -5.61 -6.21
CA GLY A 263 -7.01 -4.58 -5.22
C GLY A 263 -6.68 -3.18 -5.74
N GLY A 264 -7.25 -2.16 -5.11
CA GLY A 264 -6.96 -0.77 -5.39
C GLY A 264 -8.19 0.11 -5.26
N ASP A 265 -8.07 1.35 -5.65
CA ASP A 265 -9.12 2.34 -5.63
C ASP A 265 -9.32 2.95 -7.04
N GLU A 266 -10.56 3.27 -7.37
CA GLU A 266 -10.97 3.96 -8.60
C GLU A 266 -11.96 5.06 -8.24
N GLY A 267 -11.46 6.29 -8.04
CA GLY A 267 -12.26 7.40 -7.54
C GLY A 267 -12.80 7.08 -6.14
N GLU A 268 -14.12 7.03 -6.00
CA GLU A 268 -14.79 6.73 -4.73
C GLU A 268 -14.98 5.23 -4.47
N LYS A 269 -14.59 4.35 -5.43
CA LYS A 269 -14.78 2.91 -5.31
C LYS A 269 -13.51 2.22 -4.83
N VAL A 270 -13.64 1.43 -3.77
CA VAL A 270 -12.58 0.55 -3.28
C VAL A 270 -12.81 -0.86 -3.83
N HIS A 271 -11.75 -1.45 -4.39
CA HIS A 271 -11.71 -2.83 -4.85
C HIS A 271 -10.82 -3.63 -3.90
N PHE A 272 -11.38 -4.67 -3.27
CA PHE A 272 -10.58 -5.60 -2.49
C PHE A 272 -9.97 -6.68 -3.39
N ALA A 273 -8.68 -6.94 -3.19
CA ALA A 273 -7.96 -7.99 -3.88
C ALA A 273 -8.53 -9.38 -3.54
N SER A 274 -8.63 -10.23 -4.55
CA SER A 274 -9.08 -11.63 -4.41
C SER A 274 -7.90 -12.55 -4.15
N LEU A 275 -8.03 -13.44 -3.16
CA LEU A 275 -7.05 -14.51 -2.91
C LEU A 275 -7.01 -15.49 -4.08
N ILE A 276 -5.81 -15.75 -4.61
CA ILE A 276 -5.59 -16.64 -5.75
C ILE A 276 -4.94 -17.96 -5.30
N CYS A 277 -3.76 -17.89 -4.68
CA CYS A 277 -3.02 -19.06 -4.24
C CYS A 277 -1.97 -18.71 -3.17
N ARG A 278 -1.27 -19.71 -2.66
CA ARG A 278 -0.04 -19.53 -1.87
C ARG A 278 1.16 -19.79 -2.77
N VAL A 279 2.17 -18.95 -2.65
CA VAL A 279 3.40 -18.98 -3.45
C VAL A 279 4.59 -19.17 -2.50
N PRO A 280 5.50 -20.13 -2.72
CA PRO A 280 6.73 -20.23 -1.94
C PRO A 280 7.49 -18.90 -1.98
N ALA A 281 8.06 -18.44 -0.87
CA ALA A 281 8.65 -17.10 -0.75
C ALA A 281 9.65 -16.78 -1.88
N ARG A 282 10.49 -17.75 -2.25
CA ARG A 282 11.50 -17.62 -3.33
C ARG A 282 10.92 -17.55 -4.74
N LYS A 283 9.67 -17.96 -4.93
CA LYS A 283 8.97 -17.96 -6.22
C LYS A 283 8.11 -16.71 -6.44
N VAL A 284 7.92 -15.87 -5.43
CA VAL A 284 7.05 -14.69 -5.53
C VAL A 284 7.50 -13.73 -6.64
N ALA A 285 8.80 -13.41 -6.74
CA ALA A 285 9.29 -12.49 -7.75
C ALA A 285 9.10 -13.01 -9.19
N GLU A 286 9.24 -14.33 -9.38
CA GLU A 286 8.99 -15.00 -10.66
C GLU A 286 7.50 -14.91 -11.03
N VAL A 287 6.60 -15.18 -10.08
CA VAL A 287 5.15 -15.06 -10.28
C VAL A 287 4.73 -13.62 -10.59
N VAL A 288 5.23 -12.63 -9.87
CA VAL A 288 4.91 -11.21 -10.12
C VAL A 288 5.41 -10.78 -11.51
N SER A 289 6.61 -11.20 -11.89
CA SER A 289 7.15 -10.93 -13.23
C SER A 289 6.31 -11.57 -14.33
N ALA A 290 5.84 -12.80 -14.11
CA ALA A 290 4.96 -13.50 -15.04
C ALA A 290 3.62 -12.76 -15.21
N LEU A 291 3.00 -12.29 -14.12
CA LEU A 291 1.76 -11.51 -14.17
C LEU A 291 1.93 -10.22 -15.01
N GLY A 292 3.04 -9.51 -14.83
CA GLY A 292 3.36 -8.32 -15.63
C GLY A 292 3.54 -8.65 -17.12
N GLY A 293 4.26 -9.74 -17.42
CA GLY A 293 4.45 -10.21 -18.80
C GLY A 293 3.15 -10.63 -19.48
N TRP A 294 2.27 -11.35 -18.77
CA TRP A 294 0.96 -11.76 -19.28
C TRP A 294 0.07 -10.55 -19.54
N TYR A 295 0.05 -9.57 -18.63
CA TYR A 295 -0.67 -8.32 -18.85
C TYR A 295 -0.21 -7.60 -20.13
N LEU A 296 1.10 -7.46 -20.33
CA LEU A 296 1.63 -6.78 -21.52
C LEU A 296 1.26 -7.52 -22.81
N ALA A 297 1.18 -8.85 -22.78
CA ALA A 297 0.79 -9.67 -23.93
C ALA A 297 -0.72 -9.68 -24.20
N GLU A 298 -1.55 -9.53 -23.16
CA GLU A 298 -3.00 -9.79 -23.23
C GLU A 298 -3.88 -8.54 -23.06
N ARG A 299 -3.31 -7.39 -22.71
CA ARG A 299 -4.09 -6.16 -22.52
C ARG A 299 -4.87 -5.82 -23.79
N SER A 300 -6.18 -5.67 -23.64
CA SER A 300 -7.10 -5.48 -24.78
C SER A 300 -6.99 -4.09 -25.42
N ALA A 301 -6.48 -3.12 -24.67
CA ALA A 301 -6.21 -1.77 -25.12
C ALA A 301 -4.96 -1.22 -24.42
N SER A 302 -4.27 -0.29 -25.08
CA SER A 302 -3.13 0.43 -24.49
C SER A 302 -3.50 1.22 -23.22
N THR A 303 -4.78 1.57 -23.07
CA THR A 303 -5.33 2.31 -21.93
C THR A 303 -5.76 1.41 -20.77
N GLN A 304 -5.89 0.10 -20.96
CA GLN A 304 -6.27 -0.81 -19.89
C GLN A 304 -5.13 -0.87 -18.87
N THR A 305 -5.38 -0.48 -17.63
CA THR A 305 -4.37 -0.55 -16.57
C THR A 305 -4.13 -1.99 -16.11
N PHE A 306 -2.94 -2.25 -15.55
CA PHE A 306 -2.62 -3.56 -14.98
C PHE A 306 -3.59 -3.96 -13.86
N ALA A 307 -4.00 -3.01 -13.02
CA ALA A 307 -4.99 -3.24 -11.97
C ALA A 307 -6.36 -3.64 -12.54
N ALA A 308 -6.83 -2.95 -13.58
CA ALA A 308 -8.09 -3.29 -14.24
C ALA A 308 -8.03 -4.67 -14.90
N TRP A 309 -6.92 -5.00 -15.56
CA TRP A 309 -6.71 -6.34 -16.14
C TRP A 309 -6.73 -7.43 -15.06
N LEU A 310 -5.97 -7.26 -13.97
CA LEU A 310 -5.95 -8.24 -12.86
C LEU A 310 -7.33 -8.41 -12.21
N ARG A 311 -8.14 -7.35 -12.12
CA ARG A 311 -9.52 -7.47 -11.62
C ARG A 311 -10.37 -8.37 -12.51
N VAL A 312 -10.27 -8.23 -13.83
CA VAL A 312 -10.95 -9.13 -14.77
C VAL A 312 -10.46 -10.56 -14.59
N GLN A 313 -9.16 -10.78 -14.47
CA GLN A 313 -8.59 -12.11 -14.20
C GLN A 313 -9.00 -12.70 -12.84
N ALA A 314 -9.39 -11.85 -11.88
CA ALA A 314 -9.94 -12.26 -10.58
C ALA A 314 -11.47 -12.46 -10.59
N GLY A 315 -12.12 -12.26 -11.74
CA GLY A 315 -13.54 -12.44 -11.96
C GLY A 315 -14.41 -11.21 -11.68
N ALA A 316 -13.86 -10.00 -11.72
CA ALA A 316 -14.64 -8.77 -11.59
C ALA A 316 -15.69 -8.67 -12.72
N GLY A 317 -16.93 -8.34 -12.35
CA GLY A 317 -18.06 -8.25 -13.29
C GLY A 317 -18.71 -9.60 -13.63
N LEU A 318 -18.20 -10.72 -13.11
CA LEU A 318 -18.78 -12.05 -13.31
C LEU A 318 -19.70 -12.44 -12.15
N ASP A 319 -20.61 -13.38 -12.40
CA ASP A 319 -21.32 -14.06 -11.32
C ASP A 319 -20.37 -14.89 -10.43
N LYS A 320 -20.90 -15.40 -9.32
CA LYS A 320 -20.11 -16.10 -8.30
C LYS A 320 -19.36 -17.33 -8.84
N ASP A 321 -20.00 -18.13 -9.70
CA ASP A 321 -19.42 -19.37 -10.23
C ASP A 321 -18.40 -19.08 -11.32
N ALA A 322 -18.69 -18.14 -12.23
CA ALA A 322 -17.78 -17.68 -13.25
C ALA A 322 -16.54 -16.98 -12.64
N ALA A 323 -16.73 -16.16 -11.59
CA ALA A 323 -15.62 -15.55 -10.86
C ALA A 323 -14.74 -16.60 -10.16
N ARG A 324 -15.32 -17.67 -9.61
CA ARG A 324 -14.55 -18.79 -9.05
C ARG A 324 -13.70 -19.45 -10.14
N LYS A 325 -14.29 -19.81 -11.28
CA LYS A 325 -13.59 -20.44 -12.40
C LYS A 325 -12.46 -19.56 -12.93
N SER A 326 -12.68 -18.25 -13.03
CA SER A 326 -11.66 -17.28 -13.43
C SER A 326 -10.45 -17.28 -12.49
N ARG A 327 -10.69 -17.27 -11.17
CA ARG A 327 -9.60 -17.39 -10.16
C ARG A 327 -8.89 -18.74 -10.21
N GLU A 328 -9.63 -19.83 -10.43
CA GLU A 328 -9.05 -21.17 -10.59
C GLU A 328 -8.16 -21.26 -11.84
N ALA A 329 -8.56 -20.65 -12.95
CA ALA A 329 -7.76 -20.57 -14.17
C ALA A 329 -6.47 -19.77 -13.94
N LEU A 330 -6.55 -18.61 -13.26
CA LEU A 330 -5.36 -17.83 -12.91
C LEU A 330 -4.43 -18.62 -11.97
N LYS A 331 -4.99 -19.32 -10.98
CA LYS A 331 -4.22 -20.22 -10.10
C LYS A 331 -3.52 -21.32 -10.89
N ALA A 332 -4.23 -22.02 -11.78
CA ALA A 332 -3.66 -23.10 -12.59
C ALA A 332 -2.53 -22.60 -13.50
N ARG A 333 -2.60 -21.35 -13.96
CA ARG A 333 -1.55 -20.71 -14.75
C ARG A 333 -0.29 -20.38 -13.93
N ILE A 334 -0.46 -20.07 -12.65
CA ILE A 334 0.65 -19.76 -11.71
C ILE A 334 1.30 -21.04 -11.15
N GLU A 335 0.52 -22.11 -11.01
CA GLU A 335 0.95 -23.37 -10.38
C GLU A 335 2.28 -23.95 -10.89
N PRO A 336 2.59 -23.97 -12.21
CA PRO A 336 3.86 -24.47 -12.71
C PRO A 336 5.10 -23.71 -12.17
N ILE A 337 4.93 -22.42 -11.84
CA ILE A 337 5.99 -21.58 -11.26
C ILE A 337 6.20 -21.91 -9.77
N CYS A 338 5.11 -22.24 -9.08
CA CYS A 338 5.09 -22.49 -7.64
C CYS A 338 5.44 -23.93 -7.26
N ALA A 339 5.30 -24.89 -8.19
CA ALA A 339 5.44 -26.30 -7.90
C ALA A 339 6.88 -26.65 -7.50
N ILE A 340 7.05 -27.16 -6.28
CA ILE A 340 8.31 -27.73 -5.78
C ILE A 340 7.97 -29.12 -5.24
N LYS A 341 8.55 -30.17 -5.83
CA LYS A 341 8.35 -31.53 -5.33
C LYS A 341 9.18 -31.76 -4.06
N PRO A 342 8.76 -32.63 -3.13
CA PRO A 342 9.49 -32.88 -1.89
C PRO A 342 10.96 -33.30 -2.09
N ASP A 343 11.24 -34.09 -3.13
CA ASP A 343 12.58 -34.55 -3.53
C ASP A 343 13.43 -33.44 -4.19
N GLN A 344 12.81 -32.33 -4.58
CA GLN A 344 13.45 -31.17 -5.20
C GLN A 344 13.65 -30.01 -4.22
N LEU A 345 13.22 -30.15 -2.98
CA LEU A 345 13.23 -29.08 -1.99
C LEU A 345 14.68 -28.81 -1.53
N ALA A 346 15.22 -27.65 -1.93
CA ALA A 346 16.55 -27.25 -1.51
C ALA A 346 16.52 -26.69 -0.08
N GLU A 347 17.66 -26.72 0.61
CA GLU A 347 17.76 -26.12 1.95
C GLU A 347 17.40 -24.63 1.95
N ALA A 348 17.74 -23.93 0.86
CA ALA A 348 17.37 -22.53 0.67
C ALA A 348 15.86 -22.31 0.75
N ASP A 349 15.04 -23.23 0.22
CA ASP A 349 13.57 -23.14 0.25
C ASP A 349 13.01 -23.28 1.66
N LEU A 350 13.77 -23.88 2.58
CA LEU A 350 13.41 -24.02 3.99
C LEU A 350 13.70 -22.77 4.80
N ARG A 351 14.26 -21.73 4.18
CA ARG A 351 14.59 -20.46 4.83
C ARG A 351 13.81 -19.35 4.13
N ASP A 352 13.35 -18.39 4.92
CA ASP A 352 12.78 -17.17 4.34
C ASP A 352 13.87 -16.35 3.62
N LEU A 353 13.46 -15.42 2.77
CA LEU A 353 14.36 -14.60 1.97
C LEU A 353 15.33 -13.83 2.88
N GLY A 354 16.64 -14.08 2.72
CA GLY A 354 17.69 -13.45 3.53
C GLY A 354 17.78 -13.94 4.98
N ALA A 355 17.11 -15.04 5.34
CA ALA A 355 17.24 -15.64 6.67
C ALA A 355 18.38 -16.66 6.73
N ASP A 356 19.15 -16.63 7.83
CA ASP A 356 20.23 -17.59 8.09
C ASP A 356 19.74 -18.88 8.76
N LYS A 357 18.54 -18.86 9.34
CA LYS A 357 17.93 -19.98 10.05
C LYS A 357 16.82 -20.64 9.23
N LEU A 358 16.54 -21.90 9.56
CA LEU A 358 15.37 -22.61 9.05
C LEU A 358 14.08 -21.91 9.50
N PHE A 359 13.09 -21.94 8.61
CA PHE A 359 11.79 -21.35 8.84
C PHE A 359 11.05 -22.10 9.94
N SER A 360 10.59 -21.37 10.95
CA SER A 360 9.78 -21.88 12.05
C SER A 360 8.71 -20.85 12.42
N LEU A 361 7.64 -21.33 13.05
CA LEU A 361 6.57 -20.50 13.64
C LEU A 361 6.67 -20.40 15.16
N ASP A 362 7.69 -21.02 15.77
CA ASP A 362 7.85 -21.08 17.23
C ASP A 362 8.13 -19.71 17.86
N GLU A 363 8.62 -18.75 17.06
CA GLU A 363 8.93 -17.39 17.49
C GLU A 363 7.73 -16.43 17.41
N LEU A 364 6.56 -16.91 16.98
CA LEU A 364 5.35 -16.11 16.98
C LEU A 364 4.93 -15.82 18.43
N GLY A 365 4.93 -14.54 18.78
CA GLY A 365 4.53 -14.05 20.08
C GLY A 365 3.12 -13.47 20.08
N ALA A 366 2.82 -12.69 21.12
CA ALA A 366 1.59 -11.92 21.20
C ALA A 366 1.77 -10.53 20.57
N GLY A 367 0.68 -9.88 20.21
CA GLY A 367 0.73 -8.50 19.72
C GLY A 367 -0.62 -7.82 19.81
N GLU A 368 -0.60 -6.50 19.91
CA GLU A 368 -1.82 -5.68 20.03
C GLU A 368 -2.77 -5.87 18.85
N CYS A 369 -2.20 -6.16 17.67
CA CYS A 369 -2.90 -6.43 16.44
C CYS A 369 -3.41 -7.87 16.30
N MET A 370 -3.19 -8.77 17.28
CA MET A 370 -3.86 -10.07 17.28
C MET A 370 -5.36 -9.86 17.42
N ALA A 371 -6.07 -10.17 16.34
CA ALA A 371 -7.50 -10.33 16.32
C ALA A 371 -7.84 -11.76 16.75
#